data_AF-A0A9Q9A2L6-F1
#
_entry.id   AF-A0A9Q9A2L6-F1
#
_cell.length_a   1.000
_cell.length_b   1.000
_cell.length_c   1.000
_cell.angle_alpha   90.00
_cell.angle_beta   90.00
_cell.angle_gamma   90.00
#
_symmetry.space_group_name_H-M   'P 1'
#
loop_
_entity.id
_entity.type
_entity.pdbx_description
1 polymer ?
#
loop_
_entity_poly.entity_id
_entity_poly.type
_entity_poly.pdbx_seq_one_letter_code
_entity_poly.pdbx_strand_id
1 'polypeptide(L)'
;MSTTFHRIWFGDAAIPDQYERYWQAWQRQFPECSFVTWTDADIDRLTLSAARLRTFTRHVSRADLARYEILYTEGGVYLDCDIMPYQHFDVAALTSQLTVCNETASTDYCSNSFIAAPPGHPLFAELIDHILHEPIDETRPNVSTGPWLLGAFLKRHTYARLPTAAFYPYLYDEPLSVVRTRNLETTFGIHVWGGSWLAPDLKQSKAMQLLGCGDLIEPAAMLAGAEDQWSQDVGLMIDTIRDIREKSIQIAPVLTPAMGIAPHDRIAFEFGKVLDWLLARDTDRMVWQIGAADGTLVDPLRPAMINYDPPAMLMEPNPHLFTMLERAYAGNRNARLLPLAYGTTAGELVLNAIDPARATALALPRWVHGISSMYMDRNPLGGMSIDPHTTELIHRCIDRITVPVIDHAMLLAMADGRGPDVLVVDAEGMDKEIIEDILAHGHRPAIIHFEIQWLERAEQQALLAAMGDDYAVLQFGNDMTAYRQDVVMDYARSLYVDYGIPTIFAAGLGSLNGLALAA
;
A
#
# COMPACT_ATOMS: atom_id res chain seq x y z
N MET A 1 1.56 -13.44 -23.99
CA MET A 1 2.62 -13.90 -23.06
C MET A 1 2.31 -13.27 -21.71
N SER A 2 2.55 -13.97 -20.60
CA SER A 2 2.43 -13.37 -19.25
C SER A 2 3.49 -12.28 -19.11
N THR A 3 3.13 -11.14 -18.50
CA THR A 3 4.06 -10.04 -18.25
C THR A 3 5.08 -10.47 -17.19
N THR A 4 6.35 -10.12 -17.39
CA THR A 4 7.42 -10.43 -16.44
C THR A 4 7.83 -9.19 -15.65
N PHE A 5 7.93 -9.34 -14.34
CA PHE A 5 8.55 -8.38 -13.44
C PHE A 5 10.01 -8.76 -13.23
N HIS A 6 10.89 -7.77 -13.30
CA HIS A 6 12.32 -7.93 -13.21
C HIS A 6 12.88 -7.08 -12.07
N ARG A 7 13.77 -7.67 -11.27
CA ARG A 7 14.68 -6.95 -10.37
C ARG A 7 16.12 -7.41 -10.60
N ILE A 8 17.09 -6.58 -10.24
CA ILE A 8 18.52 -6.91 -10.35
C ILE A 8 19.15 -6.87 -8.96
N TRP A 9 19.96 -7.89 -8.66
CA TRP A 9 20.82 -7.90 -7.49
C TRP A 9 22.19 -8.46 -7.83
N PHE A 10 23.17 -7.56 -7.99
CA PHE A 10 24.55 -7.91 -8.32
C PHE A 10 25.47 -7.79 -7.11
N GLY A 11 26.47 -8.68 -7.07
CA GLY A 11 27.43 -8.82 -5.97
C GLY A 11 27.12 -10.00 -5.06
N ASP A 12 28.03 -10.25 -4.12
CA ASP A 12 27.98 -11.42 -3.23
C ASP A 12 27.12 -11.19 -1.97
N ALA A 13 26.66 -9.96 -1.74
CA ALA A 13 25.83 -9.65 -0.59
C ALA A 13 24.46 -10.32 -0.72
N ALA A 14 23.92 -10.84 0.38
CA ALA A 14 22.55 -11.32 0.40
C ALA A 14 21.56 -10.16 0.17
N ILE A 15 20.44 -10.45 -0.50
CA ILE A 15 19.33 -9.50 -0.61
C ILE A 15 18.76 -9.28 0.80
N PRO A 16 18.62 -8.04 1.29
CA PRO A 16 17.99 -7.76 2.57
C PRO A 16 16.58 -8.36 2.67
N ASP A 17 16.25 -8.94 3.84
CA ASP A 17 14.95 -9.58 4.09
C ASP A 17 13.75 -8.66 3.80
N GLN A 18 13.92 -7.35 3.97
CA GLN A 18 12.90 -6.35 3.65
C GLN A 18 12.61 -6.28 2.14
N TYR A 19 13.64 -6.33 1.29
CA TYR A 19 13.49 -6.31 -0.16
C TYR A 19 12.96 -7.64 -0.68
N GLU A 20 13.29 -8.76 -0.02
CA GLU A 20 12.64 -10.04 -0.32
C GLU A 20 11.16 -10.03 0.04
N ARG A 21 10.78 -9.41 1.16
CA ARG A 21 9.37 -9.21 1.52
C ARG A 21 8.62 -8.38 0.49
N TYR A 22 9.20 -7.29 -0.02
CA TYR A 22 8.59 -6.50 -1.09
C TYR A 22 8.43 -7.30 -2.38
N TRP A 23 9.41 -8.13 -2.73
CA TRP A 23 9.32 -8.97 -3.92
C TRP A 23 8.24 -10.04 -3.80
N GLN A 24 8.12 -10.69 -2.64
CA GLN A 24 7.02 -11.62 -2.35
C GLN A 24 5.66 -10.90 -2.36
N ALA A 25 5.61 -9.66 -1.88
CA ALA A 25 4.41 -8.85 -1.91
C ALA A 25 3.99 -8.50 -3.36
N TRP A 26 4.94 -8.17 -4.26
CA TRP A 26 4.64 -7.99 -5.68
C TRP A 26 4.13 -9.29 -6.33
N GLN A 27 4.69 -10.45 -5.96
CA GLN A 27 4.21 -11.76 -6.43
C GLN A 27 2.78 -12.05 -5.96
N ARG A 28 2.44 -11.69 -4.72
CA ARG A 28 1.05 -11.75 -4.22
C ARG A 28 0.14 -10.76 -4.94
N GLN A 29 0.67 -9.59 -5.30
CA GLN A 29 -0.09 -8.57 -6.00
C GLN A 29 -0.51 -9.00 -7.41
N PHE A 30 0.39 -9.67 -8.14
CA PHE A 30 0.21 -10.11 -9.52
C PHE A 30 0.51 -11.61 -9.71
N PRO A 31 -0.32 -12.51 -9.15
CA PRO A 31 -0.05 -13.95 -9.14
C PRO A 31 -0.02 -14.59 -10.54
N GLU A 32 -0.58 -13.93 -11.56
CA GLU A 32 -0.57 -14.35 -12.96
C GLU A 32 0.70 -13.93 -13.73
N CYS A 33 1.49 -13.04 -13.15
CA CYS A 33 2.72 -12.52 -13.75
C CYS A 33 3.95 -13.40 -13.41
N SER A 34 4.97 -13.31 -14.25
CA SER A 34 6.27 -13.97 -13.99
C SER A 34 7.21 -13.03 -13.25
N PHE A 35 8.12 -13.58 -12.43
CA PHE A 35 9.05 -12.79 -11.61
C PHE A 35 10.47 -13.33 -11.77
N VAL A 36 11.41 -12.47 -12.15
CA VAL A 36 12.82 -12.83 -12.36
C VAL A 36 13.73 -11.92 -11.54
N THR A 37 14.60 -12.54 -10.74
CA THR A 37 15.74 -11.87 -10.11
C THR A 37 16.98 -12.14 -10.94
N TRP A 38 17.59 -11.09 -11.47
CA TRP A 38 18.81 -11.18 -12.25
C TRP A 38 20.03 -11.01 -11.34
N THR A 39 20.94 -11.98 -11.39
CA THR A 39 22.15 -12.03 -10.56
C THR A 39 23.41 -12.11 -11.41
N ASP A 40 24.59 -12.12 -10.79
CA ASP A 40 25.86 -12.31 -11.51
C ASP A 40 25.90 -13.62 -12.32
N ALA A 41 25.14 -14.65 -11.92
CA ALA A 41 25.01 -15.90 -12.65
C ALA A 41 24.28 -15.75 -14.00
N ASP A 42 23.52 -14.67 -14.18
CA ASP A 42 22.70 -14.42 -15.36
C ASP A 42 23.38 -13.51 -16.40
N ILE A 43 24.57 -12.96 -16.10
CA ILE A 43 25.25 -11.97 -16.96
C ILE A 43 25.43 -12.49 -18.40
N ASP A 44 25.75 -13.78 -18.57
CA ASP A 44 25.98 -14.35 -19.90
C ASP A 44 24.69 -14.47 -20.75
N ARG A 45 23.51 -14.32 -20.13
CA ARG A 45 22.22 -14.23 -20.84
C ARG A 45 22.02 -12.84 -21.45
N LEU A 46 22.71 -11.81 -20.94
CA LEU A 46 22.68 -10.44 -21.43
C LEU A 46 23.71 -10.27 -22.56
N THR A 47 23.47 -10.95 -23.69
CA THR A 47 24.44 -11.11 -24.78
C THR A 47 24.98 -9.81 -25.38
N LEU A 48 24.23 -8.70 -25.34
CA LEU A 48 24.67 -7.40 -25.86
C LEU A 48 25.63 -6.71 -24.88
N SER A 49 25.36 -6.83 -23.58
CA SER A 49 26.03 -6.06 -22.53
C SER A 49 27.02 -6.86 -21.69
N ALA A 50 27.02 -8.20 -21.77
CA ALA A 50 27.79 -9.09 -20.88
C ALA A 50 29.27 -8.69 -20.76
N ALA A 51 29.92 -8.41 -21.90
CA ALA A 51 31.32 -7.99 -21.92
C ALA A 51 31.53 -6.65 -21.21
N ARG A 52 30.67 -5.66 -21.45
CA ARG A 52 30.74 -4.33 -20.84
C ARG A 52 30.40 -4.35 -19.35
N LEU A 53 29.38 -5.11 -18.95
CA LEU A 53 28.98 -5.28 -17.55
C LEU A 53 30.14 -5.78 -16.67
N ARG A 54 30.98 -6.68 -17.20
CA ARG A 54 32.16 -7.21 -16.50
C ARG A 54 33.30 -6.20 -16.35
N THR A 55 33.25 -5.06 -17.06
CA THR A 55 34.26 -4.00 -16.95
C THR A 55 33.93 -2.95 -15.90
N PHE A 56 32.66 -2.84 -15.50
CA PHE A 56 32.23 -1.86 -14.50
C PHE A 56 32.60 -2.32 -13.08
N THR A 57 33.08 -1.38 -12.28
CA THR A 57 33.44 -1.57 -10.88
C THR A 57 32.28 -1.29 -9.94
N ARG A 58 31.31 -0.46 -10.35
CA ARG A 58 30.14 -0.08 -9.56
C ARG A 58 28.92 -0.92 -9.92
N HIS A 59 28.31 -1.54 -8.92
CA HIS A 59 27.07 -2.31 -9.10
C HIS A 59 25.92 -1.48 -9.69
N VAL A 60 25.84 -0.17 -9.38
CA VAL A 60 24.83 0.74 -9.93
C VAL A 60 24.97 0.85 -11.46
N SER A 61 26.17 1.10 -11.98
CA SER A 61 26.41 1.17 -13.43
C SER A 61 26.14 -0.17 -14.13
N ARG A 62 26.43 -1.29 -13.46
CA ARG A 62 26.06 -2.62 -13.94
C ARG A 62 24.54 -2.79 -14.02
N ALA A 63 23.80 -2.44 -12.97
CA ALA A 63 22.35 -2.55 -12.93
C ALA A 63 21.67 -1.61 -13.94
N ASP A 64 22.19 -0.41 -14.15
CA ASP A 64 21.72 0.53 -15.18
C ASP A 64 21.81 -0.06 -16.58
N LEU A 65 22.95 -0.62 -16.98
CA LEU A 65 23.10 -1.22 -18.30
C LEU A 65 22.25 -2.50 -18.43
N ALA A 66 22.28 -3.37 -17.43
CA ALA A 66 21.55 -4.63 -17.45
C ALA A 66 20.04 -4.43 -17.57
N ARG A 67 19.45 -3.46 -16.85
CA ARG A 67 17.99 -3.22 -16.91
C ARG A 67 17.54 -2.78 -18.30
N TYR A 68 18.35 -2.01 -19.02
CA TYR A 68 18.04 -1.62 -20.40
C TYR A 68 18.05 -2.82 -21.34
N GLU A 69 19.03 -3.73 -21.23
CA GLU A 69 19.02 -4.94 -22.06
C GLU A 69 17.89 -5.91 -21.69
N ILE A 70 17.61 -6.09 -20.40
CA ILE A 70 16.49 -6.92 -19.95
C ILE A 70 15.17 -6.41 -20.55
N LEU A 71 14.89 -5.12 -20.44
CA LEU A 71 13.67 -4.53 -21.01
C LEU A 71 13.69 -4.52 -22.55
N TYR A 72 14.86 -4.40 -23.18
CA TYR A 72 14.98 -4.52 -24.63
C TYR A 72 14.64 -5.92 -25.13
N THR A 73 15.07 -6.96 -24.42
CA THR A 73 14.93 -8.35 -24.85
C THR A 73 13.62 -8.98 -24.41
N GLU A 74 13.25 -8.81 -23.14
CA GLU A 74 12.10 -9.45 -22.50
C GLU A 74 10.87 -8.52 -22.42
N GLY A 75 11.08 -7.20 -22.44
CA GLY A 75 10.03 -6.23 -22.11
C GLY A 75 9.62 -6.33 -20.63
N GLY A 76 8.34 -6.09 -20.34
CA GLY A 76 7.78 -6.26 -19.00
C GLY A 76 7.96 -5.05 -18.10
N VAL A 77 8.07 -5.30 -16.80
CA VAL A 77 8.18 -4.27 -15.75
C VAL A 77 9.49 -4.46 -15.00
N TYR A 78 10.33 -3.42 -14.97
CA TYR A 78 11.50 -3.35 -14.09
C TYR A 78 11.16 -2.57 -12.82
N LEU A 79 11.58 -3.09 -11.67
CA LEU A 79 11.49 -2.45 -10.36
C LEU A 79 12.83 -2.58 -9.63
N ASP A 80 13.29 -1.47 -9.02
CA ASP A 80 14.35 -1.54 -8.02
C ASP A 80 13.88 -2.34 -6.78
N CYS A 81 14.83 -2.97 -6.08
CA CYS A 81 14.54 -3.91 -5.00
C CYS A 81 13.86 -3.27 -3.77
N ASP A 82 13.97 -1.95 -3.62
CA ASP A 82 13.44 -1.15 -2.52
C ASP A 82 12.12 -0.43 -2.89
N ILE A 83 11.36 -0.97 -3.84
CA ILE A 83 9.99 -0.51 -4.12
C ILE A 83 8.98 -1.46 -3.47
N MET A 84 8.28 -0.98 -2.45
CA MET A 84 7.18 -1.69 -1.79
C MET A 84 5.88 -1.56 -2.61
N PRO A 85 5.11 -2.64 -2.86
CA PRO A 85 3.82 -2.54 -3.53
C PRO A 85 2.77 -1.85 -2.65
N TYR A 86 1.86 -1.10 -3.27
CA TYR A 86 0.74 -0.45 -2.59
C TYR A 86 -0.59 -0.70 -3.33
N GLN A 87 -0.96 0.10 -4.35
CA GLN A 87 -2.19 -0.12 -5.13
C GLN A 87 -1.99 -1.10 -6.30
N HIS A 88 -3.07 -1.77 -6.69
CA HIS A 88 -3.10 -2.61 -7.89
C HIS A 88 -3.24 -1.73 -9.15
N PHE A 89 -2.67 -2.17 -10.27
CA PHE A 89 -2.77 -1.47 -11.56
C PHE A 89 -2.88 -2.45 -12.73
N ASP A 90 -3.29 -1.97 -13.90
CA ASP A 90 -3.33 -2.78 -15.12
C ASP A 90 -1.92 -2.89 -15.73
N VAL A 91 -1.25 -4.01 -15.47
CA VAL A 91 0.10 -4.27 -15.96
C VAL A 91 0.17 -4.36 -17.49
N ALA A 92 -0.89 -4.83 -18.15
CA ALA A 92 -0.94 -4.92 -19.61
C ALA A 92 -1.01 -3.52 -20.24
N ALA A 93 -1.78 -2.62 -19.64
CA ALA A 93 -1.82 -1.21 -20.05
C ALA A 93 -0.45 -0.51 -19.87
N LEU A 94 0.27 -0.78 -18.78
CA LEU A 94 1.59 -0.16 -18.56
C LEU A 94 2.67 -0.69 -19.51
N THR A 95 2.54 -1.91 -20.01
CA THR A 95 3.54 -2.58 -20.86
C THR A 95 3.21 -2.54 -22.36
N SER A 96 2.03 -2.01 -22.75
CA SER A 96 1.67 -1.87 -24.17
C SER A 96 2.52 -0.83 -24.92
N GLN A 97 3.18 0.07 -24.19
CA GLN A 97 4.13 1.05 -24.69
C GLN A 97 5.18 1.36 -23.60
N LEU A 98 6.21 2.14 -23.93
CA LEU A 98 7.16 2.61 -22.91
C LEU A 98 6.44 3.50 -21.90
N THR A 99 6.46 3.12 -20.63
CA THR A 99 5.88 3.84 -19.51
C THR A 99 6.93 4.04 -18.43
N VAL A 100 7.05 5.30 -17.97
CA VAL A 100 8.01 5.69 -16.94
C VAL A 100 7.31 6.47 -15.82
N CYS A 101 7.96 6.53 -14.66
CA CYS A 101 7.56 7.41 -13.57
C CYS A 101 8.80 8.19 -13.13
N ASN A 102 8.62 9.46 -12.73
CA ASN A 102 9.74 10.28 -12.29
C ASN A 102 9.40 11.02 -10.99
N GLU A 103 10.44 11.23 -10.19
CA GLU A 103 10.40 11.85 -8.86
C GLU A 103 9.94 13.30 -8.88
N THR A 104 10.11 14.00 -10.00
CA THR A 104 9.68 15.39 -10.16
C THR A 104 8.97 15.56 -11.50
N ALA A 105 8.50 16.79 -11.80
CA ALA A 105 7.96 17.14 -13.12
C ALA A 105 9.05 17.30 -14.20
N SER A 106 10.34 17.34 -13.83
CA SER A 106 11.45 17.55 -14.77
C SER A 106 11.45 16.51 -15.90
N THR A 107 11.85 16.93 -17.10
CA THR A 107 12.08 16.05 -18.26
C THR A 107 13.55 15.97 -18.63
N ASP A 108 14.44 16.62 -17.87
CA ASP A 108 15.89 16.59 -18.11
C ASP A 108 16.55 15.30 -17.62
N TYR A 109 15.95 14.67 -16.62
CA TYR A 109 16.27 13.34 -16.13
C TYR A 109 14.97 12.57 -15.90
N CYS A 110 15.07 11.24 -15.86
CA CYS A 110 13.97 10.38 -15.45
C CYS A 110 14.51 9.26 -14.58
N SER A 111 13.96 9.06 -13.38
CA SER A 111 14.31 7.91 -12.56
C SER A 111 14.17 6.62 -13.37
N ASN A 112 15.12 5.70 -13.18
CA ASN A 112 15.16 4.41 -13.84
C ASN A 112 14.81 3.26 -12.88
N SER A 113 14.27 3.57 -11.70
CA SER A 113 13.85 2.61 -10.67
C SER A 113 12.53 1.91 -10.99
N PHE A 114 11.64 2.54 -11.77
CA PHE A 114 10.48 1.91 -12.38
C PHE A 114 10.47 2.19 -13.89
N ILE A 115 10.38 1.13 -14.70
CA ILE A 115 10.17 1.22 -16.14
C ILE A 115 9.29 0.06 -16.59
N ALA A 116 8.25 0.33 -17.36
CA ALA A 116 7.45 -0.70 -18.03
C ALA A 116 7.54 -0.51 -19.55
N ALA A 117 7.70 -1.58 -20.33
CA ALA A 117 7.85 -1.46 -21.77
C ALA A 117 7.51 -2.76 -22.52
N PRO A 118 7.12 -2.67 -23.81
CA PRO A 118 7.14 -3.82 -24.69
C PRO A 118 8.59 -4.20 -25.05
N PRO A 119 8.86 -5.49 -25.35
CA PRO A 119 10.17 -5.90 -25.84
C PRO A 119 10.50 -5.20 -27.17
N GLY A 120 11.79 -4.96 -27.39
CA GLY A 120 12.32 -4.38 -28.62
C GLY A 120 12.19 -2.85 -28.74
N HIS A 121 11.82 -2.14 -27.66
CA HIS A 121 11.66 -0.69 -27.72
C HIS A 121 12.98 0.03 -28.12
N PRO A 122 13.01 0.87 -29.18
CA PRO A 122 14.26 1.42 -29.74
C PRO A 122 15.12 2.22 -28.76
N LEU A 123 14.51 2.93 -27.82
CA LEU A 123 15.21 3.67 -26.76
C LEU A 123 16.28 2.83 -26.03
N PHE A 124 15.97 1.58 -25.71
CA PHE A 124 16.92 0.73 -24.97
C PHE A 124 18.10 0.32 -25.84
N ALA A 125 17.88 0.03 -27.13
CA ALA A 125 18.96 -0.27 -28.06
C ALA A 125 19.93 0.92 -28.18
N GLU A 126 19.41 2.15 -28.26
CA GLU A 126 20.22 3.37 -28.31
C GLU A 126 21.01 3.59 -26.99
N LEU A 127 20.38 3.35 -25.83
CA LEU A 127 21.05 3.48 -24.53
C LEU A 127 22.17 2.44 -24.37
N ILE A 128 21.91 1.18 -24.73
CA ILE A 128 22.89 0.10 -24.71
C ILE A 128 24.06 0.47 -25.63
N ASP A 129 23.78 0.83 -26.89
CA ASP A 129 24.81 1.23 -27.86
C ASP A 129 25.68 2.38 -27.35
N HIS A 130 25.08 3.41 -26.76
CA HIS A 130 25.80 4.51 -26.15
C HIS A 130 26.74 4.04 -25.03
N ILE A 131 26.25 3.23 -24.09
CA ILE A 131 27.04 2.77 -22.94
C ILE A 131 28.17 1.81 -23.37
N LEU A 132 27.95 1.04 -24.45
CA LEU A 132 28.95 0.15 -25.01
C LEU A 132 30.12 0.90 -25.67
N HIS A 133 29.85 2.03 -26.35
CA HIS A 133 30.83 2.69 -27.22
C HIS A 133 31.39 4.02 -26.69
N GLU A 134 30.74 4.66 -25.72
CA GLU A 134 31.18 5.94 -25.15
C GLU A 134 31.97 5.75 -23.84
N PRO A 135 32.85 6.70 -23.47
CA PRO A 135 33.51 6.70 -22.17
C PRO A 135 32.50 6.93 -21.03
N ILE A 136 32.56 6.09 -19.99
CA ILE A 136 31.65 6.12 -18.84
C ILE A 136 32.39 6.59 -17.59
N ASP A 137 31.84 7.59 -16.90
CA ASP A 137 32.32 8.06 -15.61
C ASP A 137 31.54 7.39 -14.48
N GLU A 138 32.09 6.29 -13.95
CA GLU A 138 31.51 5.55 -12.81
C GLU A 138 31.49 6.34 -11.49
N THR A 139 32.09 7.53 -11.43
CA THR A 139 31.94 8.44 -10.26
C THR A 139 30.61 9.19 -10.28
N ARG A 140 29.96 9.25 -11.45
CA ARG A 140 28.66 9.88 -11.69
C ARG A 140 27.73 8.95 -12.46
N PRO A 141 27.40 7.77 -11.92
CA PRO A 141 26.57 6.78 -12.60
C PRO A 141 25.18 7.34 -12.94
N ASN A 142 24.65 8.22 -12.08
CA ASN A 142 23.40 8.93 -12.33
C ASN A 142 23.40 9.74 -13.64
N VAL A 143 24.57 10.16 -14.12
CA VAL A 143 24.75 10.88 -15.38
C VAL A 143 25.15 9.97 -16.53
N SER A 144 26.13 9.11 -16.33
CA SER A 144 26.73 8.34 -17.44
C SER A 144 25.98 7.07 -17.81
N THR A 145 25.17 6.49 -16.91
CA THR A 145 24.40 5.26 -17.17
C THR A 145 22.94 5.35 -16.72
N GLY A 146 22.65 6.21 -15.73
CA GLY A 146 21.39 6.25 -15.00
C GLY A 146 20.42 7.35 -15.44
N PRO A 147 19.69 7.97 -14.49
CA PRO A 147 18.52 8.81 -14.77
C PRO A 147 18.69 9.98 -15.75
N TRP A 148 19.83 10.66 -15.75
CA TRP A 148 20.06 11.77 -16.69
C TRP A 148 20.29 11.29 -18.11
N LEU A 149 20.97 10.15 -18.28
CA LEU A 149 21.14 9.53 -19.59
C LEU A 149 19.77 9.07 -20.13
N LEU A 150 18.99 8.38 -19.29
CA LEU A 150 17.63 7.97 -19.64
C LEU A 150 16.76 9.17 -20.04
N GLY A 151 16.77 10.25 -19.25
CA GLY A 151 16.04 11.49 -19.55
C GLY A 151 16.45 12.13 -20.88
N ALA A 152 17.76 12.18 -21.17
CA ALA A 152 18.27 12.72 -22.44
C ALA A 152 17.76 11.92 -23.65
N PHE A 153 17.70 10.59 -23.55
CA PHE A 153 17.24 9.72 -24.63
C PHE A 153 15.72 9.74 -24.77
N LEU A 154 14.97 9.77 -23.66
CA LEU A 154 13.51 9.87 -23.63
C LEU A 154 12.98 11.05 -24.45
N LYS A 155 13.71 12.17 -24.52
CA LYS A 155 13.33 13.35 -25.34
C LYS A 155 13.13 13.04 -26.83
N ARG A 156 13.65 11.91 -27.32
CA ARG A 156 13.56 11.49 -28.73
C ARG A 156 12.50 10.41 -28.99
N HIS A 157 11.80 9.94 -27.95
CA HIS A 157 10.88 8.80 -28.03
C HIS A 157 9.51 9.17 -27.48
N THR A 158 8.47 8.46 -27.92
CA THR A 158 7.13 8.55 -27.32
C THR A 158 7.05 7.62 -26.11
N TYR A 159 6.49 8.11 -25.01
CA TYR A 159 6.30 7.34 -23.79
C TYR A 159 5.08 7.84 -23.01
N ALA A 160 4.47 6.98 -22.19
CA ALA A 160 3.57 7.40 -21.13
C ALA A 160 4.37 7.78 -19.88
N ARG A 161 3.92 8.85 -19.21
CA ARG A 161 4.46 9.27 -17.93
C ARG A 161 3.37 9.16 -16.87
N LEU A 162 3.63 8.33 -15.86
CA LEU A 162 2.75 8.23 -14.70
C LEU A 162 2.87 9.49 -13.82
N PRO A 163 1.82 9.82 -13.03
CA PRO A 163 1.95 10.80 -11.96
C PRO A 163 3.13 10.45 -11.04
N THR A 164 3.84 11.47 -10.53
CA THR A 164 4.99 11.27 -9.63
C THR A 164 4.65 10.38 -8.44
N ALA A 165 3.48 10.58 -7.82
CA ALA A 165 3.02 9.83 -6.67
C ALA A 165 2.78 8.33 -6.95
N ALA A 166 2.77 7.88 -8.21
CA ALA A 166 2.59 6.48 -8.56
C ALA A 166 3.70 5.58 -8.00
N PHE A 167 4.95 6.06 -7.99
CA PHE A 167 6.09 5.33 -7.41
C PHE A 167 6.93 6.18 -6.44
N TYR A 168 6.77 7.51 -6.48
CA TYR A 168 7.50 8.46 -5.65
C TYR A 168 6.52 9.35 -4.89
N PRO A 169 5.71 8.79 -3.97
CA PRO A 169 4.83 9.59 -3.12
C PRO A 169 5.62 10.48 -2.15
N TYR A 170 6.93 10.24 -2.00
CA TYR A 170 7.89 11.10 -1.30
C TYR A 170 9.29 11.02 -1.90
N LEU A 171 10.10 12.03 -1.59
CA LEU A 171 11.44 12.20 -2.16
C LEU A 171 12.52 11.64 -1.22
N TYR A 172 13.70 11.41 -1.79
CA TYR A 172 14.83 10.78 -1.10
C TYR A 172 15.34 11.55 0.13
N ASP A 173 15.00 12.83 0.21
CA ASP A 173 15.42 13.81 1.21
C ASP A 173 14.32 14.07 2.26
N GLU A 174 13.22 13.32 2.18
CA GLU A 174 12.12 13.28 3.14
C GLU A 174 12.11 11.93 3.87
N PRO A 175 11.67 11.87 5.15
CA PRO A 175 11.48 10.58 5.81
C PRO A 175 10.25 9.85 5.24
N LEU A 176 10.29 8.53 5.22
CA LEU A 176 9.20 7.63 4.85
C LEU A 176 7.93 7.95 5.64
N SER A 177 8.04 8.39 6.90
CA SER A 177 6.90 8.77 7.73
C SER A 177 6.04 9.88 7.11
N VAL A 178 6.54 10.66 6.15
CA VAL A 178 5.74 11.62 5.37
C VAL A 178 4.61 10.95 4.59
N VAL A 179 4.73 9.67 4.21
CA VAL A 179 3.61 8.94 3.55
C VAL A 179 2.37 8.85 4.45
N ARG A 180 2.54 8.95 5.79
CA ARG A 180 1.42 9.00 6.74
C ARG A 180 0.55 10.23 6.50
N THR A 181 1.13 11.36 6.09
CA THR A 181 0.41 12.62 5.91
C THR A 181 0.07 12.93 4.45
N ARG A 182 0.31 12.00 3.52
CA ARG A 182 0.02 12.15 2.08
C ARG A 182 -1.15 11.30 1.63
N ASN A 183 -1.82 11.75 0.57
CA ASN A 183 -2.82 10.93 -0.13
C ASN A 183 -2.08 9.94 -1.04
N LEU A 184 -2.41 8.65 -0.92
CA LEU A 184 -1.78 7.54 -1.65
C LEU A 184 -2.75 6.85 -2.62
N GLU A 185 -3.88 7.45 -2.97
CA GLU A 185 -4.91 6.88 -3.87
C GLU A 185 -4.36 6.55 -5.26
N THR A 186 -3.33 7.27 -5.71
CA THR A 186 -2.68 7.06 -7.03
C THR A 186 -1.35 6.33 -6.94
N THR A 187 -0.98 5.83 -5.76
CA THR A 187 0.33 5.21 -5.48
C THR A 187 0.31 3.71 -5.76
N PHE A 188 0.99 3.27 -6.82
CA PHE A 188 1.14 1.86 -7.17
C PHE A 188 2.23 1.18 -6.34
N GLY A 189 3.32 1.89 -6.06
CA GLY A 189 4.38 1.44 -5.16
C GLY A 189 5.05 2.60 -4.43
N ILE A 190 5.80 2.29 -3.39
CA ILE A 190 6.53 3.25 -2.58
C ILE A 190 8.00 2.92 -2.68
N HIS A 191 8.77 3.77 -3.37
CA HIS A 191 10.23 3.69 -3.37
C HIS A 191 10.77 4.11 -1.99
N VAL A 192 11.29 3.17 -1.19
CA VAL A 192 11.66 3.43 0.22
C VAL A 192 13.05 4.05 0.40
N TRP A 193 13.79 4.27 -0.68
CA TRP A 193 15.11 4.93 -0.70
C TRP A 193 16.13 4.24 0.20
N GLY A 194 16.29 2.93 0.02
CA GLY A 194 17.14 2.07 0.84
C GLY A 194 18.60 2.52 0.95
N GLY A 195 19.08 3.33 0.00
CA GLY A 195 20.32 4.10 0.15
C GLY A 195 21.58 3.23 0.25
N SER A 196 21.52 1.97 -0.19
CA SER A 196 22.65 1.02 -0.18
C SER A 196 23.84 1.53 -1.01
N TRP A 197 23.58 2.41 -1.98
CA TRP A 197 24.58 3.07 -2.83
C TRP A 197 25.25 4.30 -2.20
N LEU A 198 24.77 4.80 -1.06
CA LEU A 198 25.31 6.01 -0.43
C LEU A 198 26.64 5.73 0.25
N ALA A 199 27.61 6.63 0.05
CA ALA A 199 28.85 6.65 0.81
C ALA A 199 28.59 6.93 2.31
N PRO A 200 29.46 6.47 3.24
CA PRO A 200 29.25 6.65 4.69
C PRO A 200 28.95 8.09 5.11
N ASP A 201 29.71 9.08 4.63
CA ASP A 201 29.51 10.50 5.00
C ASP A 201 28.13 11.04 4.55
N LEU A 202 27.63 10.55 3.40
CA LEU A 202 26.29 10.89 2.92
C LEU A 202 25.20 10.23 3.75
N LYS A 203 25.44 9.01 4.27
CA LYS A 203 24.52 8.36 5.22
C LYS A 203 24.43 9.14 6.52
N GLN A 204 25.56 9.64 7.05
CA GLN A 204 25.58 10.49 8.24
C GLN A 204 24.80 11.79 8.02
N SER A 205 25.06 12.45 6.88
CA SER A 205 24.35 13.69 6.49
C SER A 205 22.84 13.47 6.35
N LYS A 206 22.44 12.35 5.71
CA LYS A 206 21.04 11.94 5.57
C LYS A 206 20.40 11.66 6.94
N ALA A 207 21.07 10.93 7.82
CA ALA A 207 20.54 10.65 9.16
C ALA A 207 20.27 11.94 9.95
N MET A 208 21.19 12.92 9.90
CA MET A 208 20.97 14.22 10.55
C MET A 208 19.85 15.04 9.91
N GLN A 209 19.70 14.96 8.59
CA GLN A 209 18.59 15.61 7.88
C GLN A 209 17.24 15.03 8.31
N LEU A 210 17.10 13.71 8.31
CA LEU A 210 15.88 13.01 8.71
C LEU A 210 15.54 13.30 10.19
N LEU A 211 16.54 13.32 11.06
CA LEU A 211 16.39 13.74 12.45
C LEU A 211 15.90 15.19 12.56
N GLY A 212 16.40 16.09 11.71
CA GLY A 212 15.95 17.48 11.60
C GLY A 212 14.50 17.62 11.12
N CYS A 213 14.00 16.66 10.34
CA CYS A 213 12.58 16.53 9.98
C CYS A 213 11.71 15.96 11.11
N GLY A 214 12.32 15.50 12.20
CA GLY A 214 11.64 14.94 13.37
C GLY A 214 11.55 13.41 13.39
N ASP A 215 12.08 12.71 12.39
CA ASP A 215 12.07 11.25 12.33
C ASP A 215 13.15 10.64 13.24
N LEU A 216 12.77 9.68 14.08
CA LEU A 216 13.68 8.96 14.97
C LEU A 216 13.94 7.51 14.55
N ILE A 217 13.18 6.99 13.58
CA ILE A 217 13.18 5.57 13.23
C ILE A 217 14.21 5.29 12.14
N GLU A 218 14.16 6.03 11.05
CA GLU A 218 15.12 5.85 9.95
C GLU A 218 16.55 6.19 10.37
N PRO A 219 16.83 7.31 11.05
CA PRO A 219 18.18 7.56 11.58
C PRO A 219 18.66 6.43 12.48
N ALA A 220 17.83 5.95 13.42
CA ALA A 220 18.22 4.85 14.31
C ALA A 220 18.55 3.56 13.52
N ALA A 221 17.76 3.24 12.49
CA ALA A 221 18.02 2.09 11.63
C ALA A 221 19.32 2.24 10.82
N MET A 222 19.64 3.46 10.34
CA MET A 222 20.89 3.73 9.63
C MET A 222 22.13 3.58 10.53
N LEU A 223 21.98 3.77 11.84
CA LEU A 223 23.05 3.66 12.84
C LEU A 223 23.17 2.23 13.42
N ALA A 224 22.23 1.33 13.11
CA ALA A 224 22.19 0.01 13.71
C ALA A 224 23.49 -0.77 13.45
N GLY A 225 24.18 -1.16 14.52
CA GLY A 225 25.43 -1.92 14.47
C GLY A 225 26.69 -1.07 14.24
N ALA A 226 26.59 0.26 14.17
CA ALA A 226 27.75 1.15 14.15
C ALA A 226 28.28 1.39 15.57
N GLU A 227 29.61 1.27 15.75
CA GLU A 227 30.26 1.40 17.07
C GLU A 227 31.06 2.70 17.24
N ASP A 228 31.11 3.55 16.22
CA ASP A 228 31.87 4.80 16.26
C ASP A 228 31.22 5.86 17.18
N GLN A 229 32.03 6.79 17.68
CA GLN A 229 31.59 7.81 18.64
C GLN A 229 30.44 8.67 18.09
N TRP A 230 30.47 9.02 16.80
CA TRP A 230 29.43 9.84 16.20
C TRP A 230 28.09 9.10 16.22
N SER A 231 28.08 7.81 15.86
CA SER A 231 26.87 6.98 15.92
C SER A 231 26.31 6.85 17.34
N GLN A 232 27.18 6.73 18.35
CA GLN A 232 26.77 6.71 19.76
C GLN A 232 26.16 8.04 20.21
N ASP A 233 26.76 9.17 19.82
CA ASP A 233 26.26 10.51 20.14
C ASP A 233 24.89 10.76 19.52
N VAL A 234 24.69 10.36 18.26
CA VAL A 234 23.37 10.47 17.60
C VAL A 234 22.35 9.52 18.23
N GLY A 235 22.75 8.31 18.62
CA GLY A 235 21.89 7.39 19.39
C GLY A 235 21.38 8.02 20.69
N LEU A 236 22.27 8.66 21.46
CA LEU A 236 21.90 9.39 22.67
C LEU A 236 20.94 10.56 22.37
N MET A 237 21.16 11.29 21.28
CA MET A 237 20.25 12.35 20.85
C MET A 237 18.84 11.80 20.55
N ILE A 238 18.75 10.69 19.81
CA ILE A 238 17.48 10.04 19.47
C ILE A 238 16.72 9.63 20.74
N ASP A 239 17.40 8.96 21.67
CA ASP A 239 16.79 8.52 22.94
C ASP A 239 16.33 9.71 23.79
N THR A 240 17.11 10.78 23.82
CA THR A 240 16.77 12.01 24.56
C THR A 240 15.55 12.69 23.94
N ILE A 241 15.47 12.81 22.62
CA ILE A 241 14.32 13.41 21.94
C ILE A 241 13.06 12.57 22.17
N ARG A 242 13.19 11.24 22.09
CA ARG A 242 12.10 10.30 22.38
C ARG A 242 11.55 10.49 23.79
N ASP A 243 12.42 10.50 24.80
CA ASP A 243 12.04 10.71 26.21
C ASP A 243 11.35 12.08 26.43
N ILE A 244 11.86 13.15 25.80
CA ILE A 244 11.20 14.46 25.84
C ILE A 244 9.78 14.36 25.27
N ARG A 245 9.62 13.79 24.07
CA ARG A 245 8.30 13.67 23.41
C ARG A 245 7.32 12.84 24.24
N GLU A 246 7.77 11.73 24.81
CA GLU A 246 6.96 10.90 25.70
C GLU A 246 6.45 11.67 26.92
N LYS A 247 7.34 12.43 27.56
CA LYS A 247 6.96 13.29 28.70
C LYS A 247 6.02 14.41 28.28
N SER A 248 6.21 15.01 27.10
CA SER A 248 5.35 16.07 26.58
C SER A 248 3.91 15.62 26.38
N ILE A 249 3.68 14.41 25.84
CA ILE A 249 2.32 13.89 25.63
C ILE A 249 1.64 13.39 26.91
N GLN A 250 2.39 13.16 28.00
CA GLN A 250 1.79 12.91 29.32
C GLN A 250 1.23 14.20 29.93
N ILE A 251 1.81 15.36 29.59
CA ILE A 251 1.43 16.68 30.11
C ILE A 251 0.36 17.33 29.23
N ALA A 252 0.45 17.17 27.90
CA ALA A 252 -0.44 17.80 26.93
C ALA A 252 -1.96 17.66 27.24
N PRO A 253 -2.49 16.49 27.66
CA PRO A 253 -3.90 16.32 27.98
C PRO A 253 -4.36 17.13 29.21
N VAL A 254 -3.44 17.45 30.12
CA VAL A 254 -3.74 18.30 31.30
C VAL A 254 -3.95 19.75 30.90
N LEU A 255 -3.17 20.23 29.91
CA LEU A 255 -3.24 21.61 29.42
C LEU A 255 -4.41 21.82 28.45
N THR A 256 -4.77 20.79 27.69
CA THR A 256 -5.87 20.84 26.73
C THR A 256 -6.68 19.54 26.81
N PRO A 257 -7.72 19.50 27.66
CA PRO A 257 -8.52 18.29 27.88
C PRO A 257 -9.31 17.84 26.65
N ALA A 258 -9.66 18.78 25.76
CA ALA A 258 -10.32 18.48 24.50
C ALA A 258 -9.29 18.09 23.44
N MET A 259 -8.87 16.82 23.46
CA MET A 259 -8.06 16.22 22.40
C MET A 259 -8.97 15.67 21.31
N GLY A 260 -8.58 15.85 20.05
CA GLY A 260 -9.32 15.35 18.90
C GLY A 260 -8.51 15.42 17.62
N ILE A 261 -8.92 14.64 16.62
CA ILE A 261 -8.26 14.59 15.31
C ILE A 261 -8.78 15.77 14.48
N ALA A 262 -7.91 16.74 14.22
CA ALA A 262 -8.24 17.89 13.38
C ALA A 262 -8.54 17.44 11.94
N PRO A 263 -9.38 18.17 11.17
CA PRO A 263 -9.72 17.77 9.80
C PRO A 263 -8.53 17.51 8.89
N HIS A 264 -7.45 18.28 9.01
CA HIS A 264 -6.23 18.11 8.22
C HIS A 264 -5.37 16.92 8.66
N ASP A 265 -5.51 16.46 9.90
CA ASP A 265 -4.79 15.29 10.43
C ASP A 265 -5.49 13.97 10.11
N ARG A 266 -6.77 14.00 9.69
CA ARG A 266 -7.55 12.79 9.39
C ARG A 266 -6.87 11.88 8.37
N ILE A 267 -6.12 12.45 7.44
CA ILE A 267 -5.35 11.70 6.43
C ILE A 267 -4.35 10.72 7.07
N ALA A 268 -3.80 11.04 8.25
CA ALA A 268 -2.90 10.14 8.96
C ALA A 268 -3.61 8.91 9.56
N PHE A 269 -4.93 9.02 9.75
CA PHE A 269 -5.79 7.99 10.33
C PHE A 269 -6.69 7.33 9.28
N GLU A 270 -6.35 7.42 8.00
CA GLU A 270 -6.97 6.57 6.97
C GLU A 270 -6.73 5.09 7.31
N PHE A 271 -7.74 4.27 7.06
CA PHE A 271 -7.76 2.85 7.41
C PHE A 271 -6.46 2.12 7.06
N GLY A 272 -6.01 2.23 5.80
CA GLY A 272 -4.81 1.54 5.33
C GLY A 272 -3.54 1.91 6.09
N LYS A 273 -3.43 3.12 6.64
CA LYS A 273 -2.25 3.57 7.39
C LYS A 273 -2.25 3.00 8.81
N VAL A 274 -3.37 3.06 9.50
CA VAL A 274 -3.47 2.50 10.85
C VAL A 274 -3.31 0.98 10.79
N LEU A 275 -3.90 0.33 9.78
CA LEU A 275 -3.75 -1.10 9.54
C LEU A 275 -2.30 -1.49 9.23
N ASP A 276 -1.63 -0.76 8.34
CA ASP A 276 -0.21 -0.96 8.05
C ASP A 276 0.64 -0.87 9.33
N TRP A 277 0.41 0.15 10.17
CA TRP A 277 1.10 0.29 11.45
C TRP A 277 0.82 -0.87 12.40
N LEU A 278 -0.43 -1.32 12.48
CA LEU A 278 -0.85 -2.42 13.36
C LEU A 278 -0.18 -3.74 12.96
N LEU A 279 -0.22 -4.08 11.67
CA LEU A 279 0.32 -5.34 11.15
C LEU A 279 1.84 -5.35 11.03
N ALA A 280 2.48 -4.19 10.81
CA ALA A 280 3.94 -4.08 10.86
C ALA A 280 4.51 -4.47 12.23
N ARG A 281 3.73 -4.31 13.31
CA ARG A 281 4.10 -4.65 14.69
C ARG A 281 3.74 -6.08 15.06
N ASP A 282 2.67 -6.61 14.49
CA ASP A 282 2.13 -7.92 14.81
C ASP A 282 1.36 -8.49 13.61
N THR A 283 2.02 -9.36 12.84
CA THR A 283 1.43 -9.97 11.65
C THR A 283 0.48 -11.13 11.97
N ASP A 284 0.38 -11.56 13.24
CA ASP A 284 -0.54 -12.62 13.65
C ASP A 284 -1.93 -12.07 14.01
N ARG A 285 -2.25 -10.80 13.74
CA ARG A 285 -3.60 -10.26 13.96
C ARG A 285 -4.62 -10.90 13.03
N MET A 286 -5.74 -11.38 13.58
CA MET A 286 -6.79 -12.02 12.79
C MET A 286 -7.66 -10.98 12.07
N VAL A 287 -7.75 -11.08 10.74
CA VAL A 287 -8.59 -10.21 9.90
C VAL A 287 -9.85 -10.94 9.48
N TRP A 288 -11.03 -10.38 9.72
CA TRP A 288 -12.26 -10.84 9.08
C TRP A 288 -12.74 -9.78 8.09
N GLN A 289 -12.92 -10.16 6.83
CA GLN A 289 -13.55 -9.34 5.81
C GLN A 289 -14.85 -10.02 5.37
N ILE A 290 -15.96 -9.32 5.54
CA ILE A 290 -17.28 -9.78 5.15
C ILE A 290 -17.73 -8.93 3.96
N GLY A 291 -17.78 -9.53 2.78
CA GLY A 291 -17.90 -8.80 1.51
C GLY A 291 -16.53 -8.43 0.95
N ALA A 292 -15.78 -9.45 0.51
CA ALA A 292 -14.43 -9.24 -0.02
C ALA A 292 -14.39 -8.91 -1.53
N ALA A 293 -15.52 -9.02 -2.23
CA ALA A 293 -15.64 -8.83 -3.67
C ALA A 293 -14.56 -9.62 -4.43
N ASP A 294 -13.84 -8.98 -5.36
CA ASP A 294 -12.71 -9.61 -6.08
C ASP A 294 -11.37 -9.47 -5.35
N GLY A 295 -11.35 -8.82 -4.18
CA GLY A 295 -10.15 -8.60 -3.39
C GLY A 295 -9.13 -7.63 -3.97
N THR A 296 -9.48 -6.86 -5.00
CA THR A 296 -8.60 -5.89 -5.66
C THR A 296 -9.28 -4.57 -6.02
N LEU A 297 -10.54 -4.63 -6.43
CA LEU A 297 -11.36 -3.50 -6.82
C LEU A 297 -11.78 -2.75 -5.57
N VAL A 298 -11.09 -1.64 -5.30
CA VAL A 298 -11.39 -0.77 -4.15
C VAL A 298 -11.36 -1.57 -2.83
N ASP A 299 -10.50 -2.59 -2.73
CA ASP A 299 -10.33 -3.36 -1.50
C ASP A 299 -9.37 -2.62 -0.55
N PRO A 300 -9.87 -2.04 0.56
CA PRO A 300 -9.04 -1.27 1.47
C PRO A 300 -8.00 -2.14 2.20
N LEU A 301 -8.16 -3.46 2.23
CA LEU A 301 -7.22 -4.40 2.84
C LEU A 301 -6.05 -4.76 1.92
N ARG A 302 -6.19 -4.61 0.59
CA ARG A 302 -5.24 -5.17 -0.37
C ARG A 302 -3.77 -4.80 -0.08
N PRO A 303 -3.40 -3.53 0.18
CA PRO A 303 -2.00 -3.18 0.48
C PRO A 303 -1.47 -3.89 1.73
N ALA A 304 -2.28 -4.08 2.75
CA ALA A 304 -1.89 -4.77 3.97
C ALA A 304 -1.78 -6.28 3.75
N MET A 305 -2.75 -6.88 3.04
CA MET A 305 -2.80 -8.32 2.78
C MET A 305 -1.61 -8.79 1.93
N ILE A 306 -1.19 -8.02 0.93
CA ILE A 306 -0.02 -8.38 0.11
C ILE A 306 1.31 -8.16 0.83
N ASN A 307 1.42 -7.19 1.75
CA ASN A 307 2.68 -6.89 2.41
C ASN A 307 2.90 -7.78 3.67
N TYR A 308 1.85 -8.09 4.41
CA TYR A 308 1.95 -8.81 5.68
C TYR A 308 1.41 -10.24 5.66
N ASP A 309 0.45 -10.55 4.78
CA ASP A 309 -0.24 -11.86 4.70
C ASP A 309 -0.67 -12.40 6.08
N PRO A 310 -1.47 -11.64 6.86
CA PRO A 310 -1.92 -12.08 8.17
C PRO A 310 -2.93 -13.23 8.07
N PRO A 311 -3.20 -13.95 9.18
CA PRO A 311 -4.36 -14.84 9.26
C PRO A 311 -5.65 -14.08 8.93
N ALA A 312 -6.41 -14.57 7.95
CA ALA A 312 -7.61 -13.89 7.51
C ALA A 312 -8.76 -14.83 7.13
N MET A 313 -9.99 -14.38 7.37
CA MET A 313 -11.23 -14.97 6.86
C MET A 313 -11.85 -13.97 5.88
N LEU A 314 -11.80 -14.26 4.58
CA LEU A 314 -12.36 -13.40 3.54
C LEU A 314 -13.61 -14.06 2.96
N MET A 315 -14.76 -13.42 3.13
CA MET A 315 -16.06 -13.95 2.74
C MET A 315 -16.59 -13.20 1.52
N GLU A 316 -16.93 -13.94 0.46
CA GLU A 316 -17.59 -13.39 -0.73
C GLU A 316 -18.63 -14.39 -1.27
N PRO A 317 -19.94 -14.12 -1.12
CA PRO A 317 -20.99 -15.04 -1.57
C PRO A 317 -21.25 -15.03 -3.09
N ASN A 318 -20.91 -13.96 -3.82
CA ASN A 318 -21.07 -13.91 -5.28
C ASN A 318 -20.01 -14.82 -5.94
N PRO A 319 -20.41 -15.92 -6.61
CA PRO A 319 -19.48 -16.91 -7.16
C PRO A 319 -18.59 -16.34 -8.28
N HIS A 320 -19.06 -15.31 -8.99
CA HIS A 320 -18.28 -14.65 -10.03
C HIS A 320 -17.12 -13.86 -9.41
N LEU A 321 -17.41 -13.09 -8.36
CA LEU A 321 -16.40 -12.34 -7.59
C LEU A 321 -15.50 -13.26 -6.79
N PHE A 322 -16.05 -14.30 -6.16
CA PHE A 322 -15.29 -15.30 -5.42
C PHE A 322 -14.22 -15.98 -6.29
N THR A 323 -14.55 -16.31 -7.54
CA THR A 323 -13.57 -16.87 -8.49
C THR A 323 -12.43 -15.88 -8.79
N MET A 324 -12.72 -14.58 -8.80
CA MET A 324 -11.70 -13.53 -8.98
C MET A 324 -10.87 -13.35 -7.71
N LEU A 325 -11.51 -13.39 -6.53
CA LEU A 325 -10.86 -13.36 -5.22
C LEU A 325 -9.85 -14.51 -5.06
N GLU A 326 -10.24 -15.74 -5.44
CA GLU A 326 -9.35 -16.90 -5.43
C GLU A 326 -8.09 -16.69 -6.28
N ARG A 327 -8.23 -16.02 -7.43
CA ARG A 327 -7.09 -15.69 -8.28
C ARG A 327 -6.23 -14.60 -7.64
N ALA A 328 -6.85 -13.53 -7.14
CA ALA A 328 -6.15 -12.40 -6.54
C ALA A 328 -5.37 -12.77 -5.27
N TYR A 329 -5.84 -13.76 -4.51
CA TYR A 329 -5.23 -14.25 -3.27
C TYR A 329 -4.48 -15.57 -3.44
N ALA A 330 -4.24 -16.05 -4.66
CA ALA A 330 -3.53 -17.31 -4.91
C ALA A 330 -2.11 -17.36 -4.30
N GLY A 331 -1.48 -16.20 -4.09
CA GLY A 331 -0.17 -16.08 -3.43
C GLY A 331 -0.22 -15.91 -1.91
N ASN A 332 -1.39 -15.63 -1.32
CA ASN A 332 -1.59 -15.45 0.11
C ASN A 332 -1.78 -16.80 0.78
N ARG A 333 -0.97 -17.10 1.81
CA ARG A 333 -0.95 -18.43 2.44
C ARG A 333 -1.78 -18.52 3.70
N ASN A 334 -2.05 -17.37 4.32
CA ASN A 334 -2.71 -17.30 5.63
C ASN A 334 -4.18 -16.85 5.53
N ALA A 335 -4.65 -16.48 4.34
CA ALA A 335 -6.04 -16.15 4.09
C ALA A 335 -6.86 -17.42 3.76
N ARG A 336 -7.99 -17.60 4.45
CA ARG A 336 -9.03 -18.57 4.12
C ARG A 336 -10.16 -17.85 3.39
N LEU A 337 -10.42 -18.25 2.16
CA LEU A 337 -11.49 -17.69 1.32
C LEU A 337 -12.76 -18.52 1.47
N LEU A 338 -13.88 -17.87 1.74
CA LEU A 338 -15.17 -18.52 2.01
C LEU A 338 -16.23 -18.04 1.01
N PRO A 339 -16.83 -18.92 0.19
CA PRO A 339 -17.92 -18.58 -0.72
C PRO A 339 -19.27 -18.54 0.02
N LEU A 340 -19.32 -17.82 1.13
CA LEU A 340 -20.40 -17.83 2.11
C LEU A 340 -20.79 -16.38 2.45
N ALA A 341 -22.08 -16.16 2.72
CA ALA A 341 -22.53 -14.91 3.33
C ALA A 341 -22.53 -15.03 4.86
N TYR A 342 -22.44 -13.88 5.54
CA TYR A 342 -22.64 -13.80 6.98
C TYR A 342 -24.06 -13.35 7.31
N GLY A 343 -24.66 -13.91 8.36
CA GLY A 343 -25.91 -13.42 8.93
C GLY A 343 -26.04 -13.76 10.41
N THR A 344 -26.99 -13.11 11.10
CA THR A 344 -27.27 -13.38 12.53
C THR A 344 -27.87 -14.77 12.78
N THR A 345 -28.29 -15.47 11.73
CA THR A 345 -28.76 -16.85 11.80
C THR A 345 -28.34 -17.57 10.52
N ALA A 346 -27.79 -18.78 10.67
CA ALA A 346 -27.42 -19.62 9.54
C ALA A 346 -28.64 -20.02 8.70
N GLY A 347 -28.44 -20.16 7.39
CA GLY A 347 -29.51 -20.46 6.46
C GLY A 347 -29.12 -20.24 4.99
N GLU A 348 -30.05 -19.72 4.22
CA GLU A 348 -29.85 -19.37 2.81
C GLU A 348 -30.40 -17.97 2.56
N LEU A 349 -29.73 -17.21 1.68
CA LEU A 349 -30.23 -15.93 1.18
C LEU A 349 -30.25 -15.93 -0.34
N VAL A 350 -31.14 -15.12 -0.93
CA VAL A 350 -31.16 -14.87 -2.38
C VAL A 350 -30.38 -13.60 -2.67
N LEU A 351 -29.26 -13.74 -3.35
CA LEU A 351 -28.37 -12.65 -3.74
C LEU A 351 -28.65 -12.23 -5.18
N ASN A 352 -28.67 -10.91 -5.44
CA ASN A 352 -28.59 -10.36 -6.79
C ASN A 352 -27.10 -10.17 -7.13
N ALA A 353 -26.49 -11.21 -7.67
CA ALA A 353 -25.06 -11.23 -8.01
C ALA A 353 -24.84 -10.59 -9.39
N ILE A 354 -24.02 -9.53 -9.46
CA ILE A 354 -23.56 -9.03 -10.74
C ILE A 354 -22.51 -9.99 -11.31
N ASP A 355 -22.63 -10.27 -12.61
CA ASP A 355 -21.62 -10.95 -13.41
C ASP A 355 -20.67 -9.90 -14.05
N PRO A 356 -19.42 -9.80 -13.60
CA PRO A 356 -18.45 -8.83 -14.13
C PRO A 356 -18.13 -9.04 -15.62
N ALA A 357 -18.24 -10.26 -16.13
CA ALA A 357 -17.96 -10.55 -17.54
C ALA A 357 -19.08 -9.97 -18.44
N ARG A 358 -20.34 -10.09 -18.01
CA ARG A 358 -21.46 -9.42 -18.69
C ARG A 358 -21.37 -7.90 -18.58
N ALA A 359 -20.99 -7.37 -17.41
CA ALA A 359 -20.81 -5.93 -17.23
C ALA A 359 -19.72 -5.38 -18.18
N THR A 360 -18.59 -6.10 -18.28
CA THR A 360 -17.50 -5.76 -19.22
C THR A 360 -17.97 -5.82 -20.68
N ALA A 361 -18.71 -6.88 -21.06
CA ALA A 361 -19.22 -7.04 -22.42
C ALA A 361 -20.22 -5.93 -22.84
N LEU A 362 -20.91 -5.34 -21.86
CA LEU A 362 -21.81 -4.20 -22.05
C LEU A 362 -21.10 -2.84 -21.89
N ALA A 363 -19.77 -2.83 -21.73
CA ALA A 363 -18.96 -1.64 -21.50
C ALA A 363 -19.45 -0.79 -20.31
N LEU A 364 -19.96 -1.45 -19.27
CA LEU A 364 -20.36 -0.78 -18.04
C LEU A 364 -19.13 -0.28 -17.27
N PRO A 365 -19.28 0.81 -16.48
CA PRO A 365 -18.19 1.31 -15.64
C PRO A 365 -17.67 0.24 -14.67
N ARG A 366 -16.36 0.25 -14.39
CA ARG A 366 -15.70 -0.76 -13.55
C ARG A 366 -16.30 -0.91 -12.14
N TRP A 367 -16.80 0.17 -11.55
CA TRP A 367 -17.44 0.12 -10.22
C TRP A 367 -18.69 -0.77 -10.20
N VAL A 368 -19.36 -0.99 -11.35
CA VAL A 368 -20.50 -1.91 -11.46
C VAL A 368 -20.11 -3.35 -11.15
N HIS A 369 -18.84 -3.70 -11.37
CA HIS A 369 -18.38 -5.08 -11.27
C HIS A 369 -18.43 -5.61 -9.83
N GLY A 370 -18.30 -4.73 -8.82
CA GLY A 370 -18.28 -5.11 -7.41
C GLY A 370 -19.65 -5.24 -6.75
N ILE A 371 -20.72 -4.76 -7.41
CA ILE A 371 -22.03 -4.62 -6.75
C ILE A 371 -22.67 -5.98 -6.54
N SER A 372 -23.04 -6.30 -5.30
CA SER A 372 -23.84 -7.49 -4.98
C SER A 372 -24.83 -7.18 -3.86
N SER A 373 -26.14 -7.17 -4.13
CA SER A 373 -27.13 -6.73 -3.13
C SER A 373 -28.22 -7.76 -2.84
N MET A 374 -28.78 -7.70 -1.63
CA MET A 374 -29.95 -8.50 -1.24
C MET A 374 -31.30 -7.87 -1.61
N TYR A 375 -31.37 -6.56 -1.76
CA TYR A 375 -32.62 -5.82 -1.91
C TYR A 375 -32.94 -5.52 -3.38
N MET A 376 -34.17 -5.82 -3.84
CA MET A 376 -34.63 -5.43 -5.18
C MET A 376 -35.04 -3.95 -5.29
N ASP A 377 -35.40 -3.33 -4.16
CA ASP A 377 -36.07 -2.01 -4.14
C ASP A 377 -35.18 -0.87 -3.62
N ARG A 378 -34.04 -1.21 -3.01
CA ARG A 378 -32.98 -0.22 -2.72
C ARG A 378 -32.18 -0.10 -4.01
N ASN A 379 -32.23 1.07 -4.66
CA ASN A 379 -31.48 1.37 -5.88
C ASN A 379 -30.04 0.85 -5.69
N PRO A 380 -29.58 -0.24 -6.33
CA PRO A 380 -28.31 -0.95 -6.05
C PRO A 380 -27.05 -0.14 -6.36
N LEU A 381 -27.21 1.19 -6.49
CA LEU A 381 -26.26 2.15 -7.02
C LEU A 381 -26.04 3.31 -6.04
N GLY A 382 -26.35 3.12 -4.75
CA GLY A 382 -25.88 3.99 -3.67
C GLY A 382 -26.29 5.46 -3.77
N GLY A 383 -27.45 5.76 -4.37
CA GLY A 383 -27.91 7.13 -4.58
C GLY A 383 -27.21 7.89 -5.72
N MET A 384 -26.40 7.22 -6.55
CA MET A 384 -25.94 7.81 -7.81
C MET A 384 -27.11 8.04 -8.76
N SER A 385 -27.22 9.26 -9.31
CA SER A 385 -28.16 9.56 -10.40
C SER A 385 -27.61 8.96 -11.69
N ILE A 386 -27.86 7.68 -11.89
CA ILE A 386 -27.51 6.97 -13.12
C ILE A 386 -28.66 7.09 -14.10
N ASP A 387 -28.32 7.28 -15.37
CA ASP A 387 -29.34 7.39 -16.40
C ASP A 387 -30.11 6.06 -16.56
N PRO A 388 -31.40 6.11 -16.93
CA PRO A 388 -32.23 4.91 -17.02
C PRO A 388 -31.68 3.80 -17.93
N HIS A 389 -30.90 4.16 -18.96
CA HIS A 389 -30.34 3.18 -19.88
C HIS A 389 -29.22 2.38 -19.21
N THR A 390 -28.32 3.04 -18.49
CA THR A 390 -27.27 2.36 -17.71
C THR A 390 -27.88 1.44 -16.63
N THR A 391 -28.94 1.89 -15.94
CA THR A 391 -29.65 1.04 -14.96
C THR A 391 -30.23 -0.23 -15.60
N GLU A 392 -30.84 -0.11 -16.79
CA GLU A 392 -31.34 -1.26 -17.53
C GLU A 392 -30.21 -2.25 -17.90
N LEU A 393 -29.06 -1.74 -18.32
CA LEU A 393 -27.88 -2.56 -18.62
C LEU A 393 -27.34 -3.28 -17.37
N ILE A 394 -27.33 -2.62 -16.20
CA ILE A 394 -26.92 -3.24 -14.93
C ILE A 394 -27.87 -4.39 -14.57
N HIS A 395 -29.18 -4.19 -14.69
CA HIS A 395 -30.16 -5.25 -14.41
C HIS A 395 -29.97 -6.49 -15.29
N ARG A 396 -29.48 -6.33 -16.53
CA ARG A 396 -29.15 -7.45 -17.43
C ARG A 396 -27.92 -8.25 -17.00
N CYS A 397 -27.14 -7.74 -16.05
CA CYS A 397 -25.97 -8.39 -15.49
C CYS A 397 -26.25 -9.13 -14.19
N ILE A 398 -27.48 -9.06 -13.66
CA ILE A 398 -27.86 -9.69 -12.38
C ILE A 398 -28.22 -11.15 -12.60
N ASP A 399 -27.54 -12.04 -11.86
CA ASP A 399 -28.00 -13.40 -11.59
C ASP A 399 -28.63 -13.46 -10.21
N ARG A 400 -29.85 -13.99 -10.13
CA ARG A 400 -30.48 -14.30 -8.83
C ARG A 400 -30.03 -15.69 -8.40
N ILE A 401 -29.20 -15.73 -7.37
CA ILE A 401 -28.59 -16.97 -6.88
C ILE A 401 -28.92 -17.18 -5.40
N THR A 402 -29.09 -18.43 -5.01
CA THR A 402 -29.23 -18.80 -3.60
C THR A 402 -27.84 -19.13 -3.06
N VAL A 403 -27.44 -18.46 -1.98
CA VAL A 403 -26.12 -18.63 -1.36
C VAL A 403 -26.28 -19.04 0.10
N PRO A 404 -25.39 -19.90 0.62
CA PRO A 404 -25.39 -20.29 2.02
C PRO A 404 -25.00 -19.13 2.94
N VAL A 405 -25.65 -19.06 4.09
CA VAL A 405 -25.40 -18.09 5.16
C VAL A 405 -24.90 -18.81 6.39
N ILE A 406 -23.79 -18.34 6.95
CA ILE A 406 -23.27 -18.80 8.23
C ILE A 406 -23.43 -17.74 9.31
N ASP A 407 -23.50 -18.19 10.56
CA ASP A 407 -23.54 -17.32 11.73
C ASP A 407 -22.16 -17.16 12.39
N HIS A 408 -22.13 -16.34 13.45
CA HIS A 408 -20.95 -16.10 14.27
C HIS A 408 -20.24 -17.37 14.70
N ALA A 409 -20.97 -18.33 15.27
CA ALA A 409 -20.40 -19.54 15.86
C ALA A 409 -19.73 -20.40 14.79
N MET A 410 -20.34 -20.50 13.61
CA MET A 410 -19.78 -21.20 12.47
C MET A 410 -18.51 -20.51 11.94
N LEU A 411 -18.53 -19.18 11.75
CA LEU A 411 -17.35 -18.44 11.27
C LEU A 411 -16.20 -18.54 12.28
N LEU A 412 -16.49 -18.38 13.57
CA LEU A 412 -15.50 -18.51 14.64
C LEU A 412 -14.88 -19.91 14.67
N ALA A 413 -15.67 -20.96 14.47
CA ALA A 413 -15.16 -22.33 14.37
C ALA A 413 -14.25 -22.51 13.13
N MET A 414 -14.61 -21.93 11.99
CA MET A 414 -13.77 -21.92 10.78
C MET A 414 -12.50 -21.07 10.93
N ALA A 415 -12.50 -20.11 11.83
CA ALA A 415 -11.35 -19.28 12.20
C ALA A 415 -10.53 -19.88 13.37
N ASP A 416 -10.69 -21.18 13.64
CA ASP A 416 -9.99 -21.91 14.72
C ASP A 416 -10.20 -21.27 16.12
N GLY A 417 -11.39 -20.71 16.37
CA GLY A 417 -11.74 -20.06 17.63
C GLY A 417 -11.23 -18.61 17.77
N ARG A 418 -10.61 -18.05 16.73
CA ARG A 418 -10.03 -16.70 16.75
C ARG A 418 -11.02 -15.68 16.20
N GLY A 419 -11.45 -14.75 17.07
CA GLY A 419 -12.25 -13.60 16.65
C GLY A 419 -11.42 -12.54 15.90
N PRO A 420 -12.08 -11.52 15.33
CA PRO A 420 -11.41 -10.49 14.56
C PRO A 420 -10.65 -9.49 15.45
N ASP A 421 -9.36 -9.29 15.17
CA ASP A 421 -8.60 -8.10 15.58
C ASP A 421 -8.89 -6.93 14.62
N VAL A 422 -9.13 -7.22 13.35
CA VAL A 422 -9.54 -6.26 12.32
C VAL A 422 -10.81 -6.79 11.67
N LEU A 423 -11.86 -5.97 11.65
CA LEU A 423 -13.12 -6.28 11.01
C LEU A 423 -13.35 -5.31 9.85
N VAL A 424 -13.56 -5.85 8.66
CA VAL A 424 -13.98 -5.09 7.48
C VAL A 424 -15.33 -5.63 7.03
N VAL A 425 -16.31 -4.74 6.87
CA VAL A 425 -17.66 -5.11 6.45
C VAL A 425 -18.05 -4.25 5.27
N ASP A 426 -18.30 -4.89 4.15
CA ASP A 426 -18.83 -4.28 2.93
C ASP A 426 -19.90 -5.24 2.38
N ALA A 427 -20.98 -5.37 3.13
CA ALA A 427 -22.02 -6.36 2.87
C ALA A 427 -23.26 -5.76 2.21
N GLU A 428 -23.10 -4.60 1.56
CA GLU A 428 -24.10 -3.94 0.70
C GLU A 428 -25.46 -3.78 1.40
N GLY A 429 -25.42 -3.33 2.66
CA GLY A 429 -26.61 -2.98 3.46
C GLY A 429 -26.95 -3.94 4.60
N MET A 430 -26.03 -4.82 5.00
CA MET A 430 -26.12 -5.65 6.23
C MET A 430 -25.06 -5.26 7.28
N ASP A 431 -24.33 -4.18 7.01
CA ASP A 431 -23.12 -3.78 7.72
C ASP A 431 -23.38 -3.56 9.20
N LYS A 432 -24.49 -2.88 9.50
CA LYS A 432 -24.91 -2.62 10.88
C LYS A 432 -25.24 -3.91 11.63
N GLU A 433 -26.06 -4.78 11.06
CA GLU A 433 -26.47 -6.04 11.71
C GLU A 433 -25.27 -6.94 11.98
N ILE A 434 -24.34 -7.03 11.03
CA ILE A 434 -23.10 -7.79 11.17
C ILE A 434 -22.26 -7.23 12.30
N ILE A 435 -22.01 -5.91 12.32
CA ILE A 435 -21.18 -5.29 13.36
C ILE A 435 -21.83 -5.42 14.74
N GLU A 436 -23.14 -5.20 14.85
CA GLU A 436 -23.89 -5.36 16.10
C GLU A 436 -23.79 -6.80 16.63
N ASP A 437 -23.89 -7.81 15.74
CA ASP A 437 -23.77 -9.21 16.10
C ASP A 437 -22.37 -9.57 16.60
N ILE A 438 -21.31 -9.11 15.91
CA ILE A 438 -19.92 -9.32 16.35
C ILE A 438 -19.67 -8.68 17.74
N LEU A 439 -20.17 -7.46 17.95
CA LEU A 439 -20.04 -6.75 19.23
C LEU A 439 -20.84 -7.43 20.35
N ALA A 440 -22.03 -7.98 20.04
CA ALA A 440 -22.88 -8.71 20.98
C ALA A 440 -22.24 -10.03 21.45
N HIS A 441 -21.45 -10.68 20.59
CA HIS A 441 -20.64 -11.85 20.95
C HIS A 441 -19.36 -11.50 21.74
N GLY A 442 -19.18 -10.23 22.13
CA GLY A 442 -18.11 -9.79 23.02
C GLY A 442 -16.79 -9.48 22.33
N HIS A 443 -16.72 -9.52 21.00
CA HIS A 443 -15.53 -9.08 20.27
C HIS A 443 -15.38 -7.56 20.32
N ARG A 444 -14.13 -7.10 20.40
CA ARG A 444 -13.75 -5.68 20.34
C ARG A 444 -12.54 -5.50 19.44
N PRO A 445 -12.73 -5.57 18.10
CA PRO A 445 -11.65 -5.38 17.14
C PRO A 445 -10.85 -4.09 17.41
N ALA A 446 -9.57 -4.10 17.10
CA ALA A 446 -8.74 -2.90 17.09
C ALA A 446 -9.25 -1.87 16.07
N ILE A 447 -9.75 -2.37 14.93
CA ILE A 447 -10.25 -1.58 13.80
C ILE A 447 -11.53 -2.23 13.28
N ILE A 448 -12.58 -1.42 13.07
CA ILE A 448 -13.78 -1.79 12.33
C ILE A 448 -13.93 -0.81 11.17
N HIS A 449 -13.92 -1.29 9.93
CA HIS A 449 -14.10 -0.49 8.71
C HIS A 449 -15.37 -0.93 8.00
N PHE A 450 -16.22 0.03 7.63
CA PHE A 450 -17.51 -0.28 7.03
C PHE A 450 -18.06 0.86 6.16
N GLU A 451 -18.87 0.51 5.16
CA GLU A 451 -19.54 1.47 4.30
C GLU A 451 -20.78 2.07 4.99
N ILE A 452 -21.05 3.36 4.74
CA ILE A 452 -22.24 4.05 5.28
C ILE A 452 -23.26 4.43 4.20
N GLN A 453 -22.99 4.14 2.92
CA GLN A 453 -23.83 4.56 1.80
C GLN A 453 -25.28 4.08 1.93
N TRP A 454 -25.48 2.92 2.59
CA TRP A 454 -26.77 2.25 2.75
C TRP A 454 -27.40 2.39 4.13
N LEU A 455 -26.73 3.06 5.06
CA LEU A 455 -27.22 3.26 6.42
C LEU A 455 -27.95 4.59 6.52
N GLU A 456 -29.22 4.57 6.93
CA GLU A 456 -29.94 5.77 7.29
C GLU A 456 -29.26 6.45 8.49
N ARG A 457 -29.41 7.78 8.62
CA ARG A 457 -28.79 8.52 9.75
C ARG A 457 -29.14 7.96 11.13
N ALA A 458 -30.35 7.42 11.30
CA ALA A 458 -30.77 6.80 12.55
C ALA A 458 -30.03 5.48 12.81
N GLU A 459 -29.80 4.69 11.77
CA GLU A 459 -29.02 3.43 11.84
C GLU A 459 -27.56 3.71 12.15
N GLN A 460 -26.96 4.72 11.50
CA GLN A 460 -25.61 5.18 11.81
C GLN A 460 -25.50 5.61 13.28
N GLN A 461 -26.43 6.42 13.78
CA GLN A 461 -26.44 6.85 15.19
C GLN A 461 -26.59 5.69 16.17
N ALA A 462 -27.45 4.71 15.86
CA ALA A 462 -27.62 3.52 16.69
C ALA A 462 -26.35 2.67 16.75
N LEU A 463 -25.69 2.46 15.61
CA LEU A 463 -24.43 1.72 15.53
C LEU A 463 -23.31 2.41 16.32
N LEU A 464 -23.16 3.74 16.15
CA LEU A 464 -22.20 4.53 16.92
C LEU A 464 -22.49 4.47 18.42
N ALA A 465 -23.76 4.47 18.83
CA ALA A 465 -24.15 4.31 20.23
C ALA A 465 -23.81 2.92 20.78
N ALA A 466 -23.90 1.87 19.95
CA ALA A 466 -23.52 0.51 20.32
C ALA A 466 -21.99 0.35 20.49
N MET A 467 -21.20 1.09 19.71
CA MET A 467 -19.75 1.19 19.88
C MET A 467 -19.36 1.96 21.15
N GLY A 468 -20.17 2.95 21.55
CA GLY A 468 -19.99 3.70 22.78
C GLY A 468 -18.67 4.47 22.83
N ASP A 469 -18.14 4.66 24.05
CA ASP A 469 -16.86 5.36 24.26
C ASP A 469 -15.64 4.47 23.96
N ASP A 470 -15.84 3.17 23.65
CA ASP A 470 -14.77 2.21 23.36
C ASP A 470 -14.05 2.52 22.02
N TYR A 471 -14.70 3.26 21.12
CA TYR A 471 -14.18 3.58 19.78
C TYR A 471 -14.18 5.08 19.46
N ALA A 472 -13.15 5.50 18.73
CA ALA A 472 -13.13 6.76 18.00
C ALA A 472 -13.47 6.51 16.53
N VAL A 473 -14.53 7.13 16.02
CA VAL A 473 -15.02 6.89 14.65
C VAL A 473 -14.72 8.08 13.74
N LEU A 474 -14.11 7.81 12.59
CA LEU A 474 -13.79 8.77 11.55
C LEU A 474 -14.50 8.40 10.25
N GLN A 475 -15.01 9.41 9.55
CA GLN A 475 -15.64 9.24 8.24
C GLN A 475 -14.69 9.68 7.12
N PHE A 476 -14.58 8.84 6.09
CA PHE A 476 -13.78 9.02 4.88
C PHE A 476 -14.68 8.81 3.65
N GLY A 477 -15.28 9.89 3.14
CA GLY A 477 -16.23 9.77 2.02
C GLY A 477 -17.44 8.93 2.40
N ASN A 478 -17.62 7.79 1.71
CA ASN A 478 -18.68 6.81 1.93
C ASN A 478 -18.33 5.75 2.97
N ASP A 479 -17.12 5.80 3.54
CA ASP A 479 -16.67 4.84 4.53
C ASP A 479 -16.60 5.45 5.92
N MET A 480 -16.76 4.62 6.94
CA MET A 480 -16.40 4.92 8.32
C MET A 480 -15.38 3.92 8.83
N THR A 481 -14.45 4.40 9.65
CA THR A 481 -13.53 3.56 10.40
C THR A 481 -13.62 3.87 11.88
N ALA A 482 -13.98 2.86 12.67
CA ALA A 482 -13.97 2.89 14.11
C ALA A 482 -12.67 2.26 14.63
N TYR A 483 -11.90 3.04 15.38
CA TYR A 483 -10.66 2.59 16.02
C TYR A 483 -10.90 2.46 17.51
N ARG A 484 -10.48 1.34 18.11
CA ARG A 484 -10.54 1.21 19.57
C ARG A 484 -9.69 2.30 20.24
N GLN A 485 -10.16 2.88 21.34
CA GLN A 485 -9.53 4.08 21.94
C GLN A 485 -8.04 3.90 22.27
N ASP A 486 -7.65 2.74 22.79
CA ASP A 486 -6.25 2.42 23.07
C ASP A 486 -5.40 2.37 21.79
N VAL A 487 -5.96 1.86 20.69
CA VAL A 487 -5.29 1.73 19.40
C VAL A 487 -5.07 3.08 18.74
N VAL A 488 -6.11 3.92 18.66
CA VAL A 488 -5.98 5.27 18.07
C VAL A 488 -5.01 6.13 18.86
N MET A 489 -5.00 6.01 20.19
CA MET A 489 -4.09 6.76 21.05
C MET A 489 -2.65 6.24 20.98
N ASP A 490 -2.42 4.92 20.92
CA ASP A 490 -1.07 4.36 20.73
C ASP A 490 -0.51 4.70 19.35
N TYR A 491 -1.34 4.67 18.31
CA TYR A 491 -0.95 5.11 16.97
C TYR A 491 -0.60 6.60 16.93
N ALA A 492 -1.45 7.47 17.51
CA ALA A 492 -1.15 8.90 17.61
C ALA A 492 0.13 9.18 18.42
N ARG A 493 0.36 8.40 19.49
CA ARG A 493 1.61 8.44 20.26
C ARG A 493 2.81 8.08 19.38
N SER A 494 2.73 7.00 18.61
CA SER A 494 3.78 6.61 17.67
C SER A 494 4.03 7.71 16.63
N LEU A 495 2.97 8.28 16.03
CA LEU A 495 3.08 9.41 15.10
C LEU A 495 3.91 10.57 15.66
N TYR A 496 3.66 10.97 16.90
CA TYR A 496 4.42 12.07 17.50
C TYR A 496 5.80 11.66 18.01
N VAL A 497 5.86 10.61 18.83
CA VAL A 497 7.10 10.20 19.50
C VAL A 497 8.14 9.75 18.49
N ASP A 498 7.75 8.90 17.54
CA ASP A 498 8.67 8.31 16.56
C ASP A 498 8.95 9.24 15.39
N TYR A 499 7.91 9.90 14.87
CA TYR A 499 8.00 10.63 13.60
C TYR A 499 7.85 12.15 13.72
N GLY A 500 7.60 12.66 14.93
CA GLY A 500 7.44 14.09 15.16
C GLY A 500 6.13 14.67 14.62
N ILE A 501 5.13 13.84 14.30
CA ILE A 501 3.84 14.24 13.74
C ILE A 501 2.82 14.42 14.87
N PRO A 502 2.46 15.66 15.27
CA PRO A 502 1.77 15.91 16.54
C PRO A 502 0.32 15.42 16.62
N THR A 503 -0.41 15.47 15.49
CA THR A 503 -1.84 15.10 15.35
C THR A 503 -2.71 15.47 16.57
N ILE A 504 -3.24 14.48 17.30
CA ILE A 504 -4.11 14.62 18.47
C ILE A 504 -3.49 15.51 19.56
N PHE A 505 -2.16 15.51 19.69
CA PHE A 505 -1.43 16.25 20.71
C PHE A 505 -1.08 17.68 20.29
N ALA A 506 -1.34 18.09 19.05
CA ALA A 506 -0.88 19.36 18.48
C ALA A 506 -1.25 20.58 19.36
N ALA A 507 -2.50 20.67 19.81
CA ALA A 507 -2.98 21.79 20.62
C ALA A 507 -2.33 21.84 22.01
N GLY A 508 -2.21 20.69 22.68
CA GLY A 508 -1.59 20.60 24.01
C GLY A 508 -0.08 20.87 23.96
N LEU A 509 0.60 20.39 22.92
CA LEU A 509 2.01 20.67 22.67
C LEU A 509 2.26 22.15 22.36
N GLY A 510 1.38 22.79 21.59
CA GLY A 510 1.43 24.24 21.37
C GLY A 510 1.35 25.03 22.67
N SER A 511 0.47 24.62 23.59
CA SER A 511 0.33 25.22 24.92
C SER A 511 1.56 25.00 25.80
N LEU A 512 2.13 23.79 25.78
CA LEU A 512 3.36 23.45 26.50
C LEU A 512 4.55 24.32 26.05
N ASN A 513 4.71 24.50 24.73
CA ASN A 513 5.74 25.38 24.17
C ASN A 513 5.52 26.84 24.55
N GLY A 514 4.26 27.28 24.68
CA GLY A 514 3.91 28.63 25.12
C GLY A 514 4.26 28.92 26.58
N LEU A 515 4.27 27.91 27.47
CA LEU A 515 4.70 28.07 28.87
C LEU A 515 6.17 28.49 29.00
N ALA A 516 7.00 28.19 28.00
CA ALA A 516 8.42 28.55 27.99
C ALA A 516 8.69 30.04 27.67
N LEU A 517 7.68 30.83 27.30
CA LEU A 517 7.84 32.21 26.79
C LEU A 517 7.38 33.33 27.75
N ALA A 518 7.35 33.08 29.06
CA ALA A 518 7.24 34.15 30.05
C ALA A 518 8.66 34.65 30.44
N ALA A 519 9.21 35.57 29.65
CA ALA A 519 10.38 36.38 30.01
C ALA A 519 9.95 37.83 30.29
#